data_AF-A0A966HUD7-F1
#
_entry.id   AF-A0A966HUD7-F1
#
_cell.length_a   1.000
_cell.length_b   1.000
_cell.length_c   1.000
_cell.angle_alpha   90.00
_cell.angle_beta   90.00
_cell.angle_gamma   90.00
#
_symmetry.space_group_name_H-M   'P 1'
#
loop_
_entity.id
_entity.type
_entity.pdbx_description
1 polymer ?
#
loop_
_entity_poly.entity_id
_entity_poly.type
_entity_poly.pdbx_seq_one_letter_code
_entity_poly.pdbx_strand_id
1 'polypeptide(L)'
;YYDKADEVRVTAAAKRLTKSLWQNYDIARKGKQFKISELGLDNDRKTKKVNKTCIFFNEAEFSKEYFGCALHHLAIKEGKHFIETKPDICWQLPIRRSWESRSVGDDKYEVIVIGEYTRQAWGEGGADLDWYCSSNTQAHDGAEPVYLSNKQELIKLMNLPAYQKLAELCSARITAMNNRKIKHLPLYVIHPATKAAKG
;
A
#
# COMPACT_ATOMS: atom_id res chain seq x y z
N TYR A 1 3.60 5.83 11.65
CA TYR A 1 2.46 4.90 11.81
C TYR A 1 1.20 5.69 11.54
N TYR A 2 0.12 5.05 11.10
CA TYR A 2 -1.15 5.76 10.91
C TYR A 2 -1.73 6.20 12.27
N ASP A 3 -1.74 5.29 13.24
CA ASP A 3 -2.17 5.55 14.61
C ASP A 3 -1.39 4.66 15.60
N LYS A 4 -1.80 4.71 16.88
CA LYS A 4 -1.21 3.89 17.94
C LYS A 4 -1.47 2.39 17.75
N ALA A 5 -2.60 2.01 17.16
CA ALA A 5 -2.93 0.61 16.92
C ALA A 5 -2.04 0.01 15.81
N ASP A 6 -1.76 0.78 14.75
CA ASP A 6 -0.78 0.45 13.72
C ASP A 6 0.61 0.23 14.33
N GLU A 7 1.07 1.14 15.19
CA GLU A 7 2.36 0.98 15.89
C GLU A 7 2.42 -0.30 16.74
N VAL A 8 1.38 -0.57 17.53
CA VAL A 8 1.32 -1.77 18.38
C VAL A 8 1.36 -3.04 17.53
N ARG A 9 0.56 -3.09 16.46
CA ARG A 9 0.51 -4.23 15.53
C ARG A 9 1.86 -4.48 14.86
N VAL A 10 2.49 -3.43 14.32
CA VAL A 10 3.81 -3.53 13.69
C VAL A 10 4.87 -3.95 14.70
N THR A 11 4.83 -3.43 15.93
CA THR A 11 5.76 -3.81 16.99
C THR A 11 5.61 -5.28 17.37
N ALA A 12 4.38 -5.77 17.48
CA ALA A 12 4.09 -7.18 17.75
C ALA A 12 4.60 -8.09 16.62
N ALA A 13 4.43 -7.69 15.36
CA ALA A 13 4.98 -8.41 14.20
C ALA A 13 6.52 -8.41 14.22
N ALA A 14 7.14 -7.25 14.42
CA ALA A 14 8.59 -7.08 14.43
C ALA A 14 9.30 -7.92 15.51
N LYS A 15 8.65 -8.14 16.66
CA LYS A 15 9.19 -9.00 17.73
C LYS A 15 9.33 -10.47 17.31
N ARG A 16 8.53 -10.94 16.33
CA ARG A 16 8.56 -12.31 15.81
C ARG A 16 9.59 -12.53 14.69
N LEU A 17 10.14 -11.45 14.13
CA LEU A 17 11.25 -11.54 13.18
C LEU A 17 12.46 -12.22 13.83
N THR A 18 13.16 -13.07 13.08
CA THR A 18 14.40 -13.75 13.46
C THR A 18 15.61 -13.14 12.77
N LYS A 19 16.84 -13.47 13.22
CA LYS A 19 18.09 -13.04 12.56
C LYS A 19 18.16 -13.44 11.09
N SER A 20 17.60 -14.61 10.74
CA SER A 20 17.58 -15.11 9.36
C SER A 20 16.63 -14.34 8.44
N LEU A 21 15.59 -13.71 8.98
CA LEU A 21 14.58 -12.99 8.21
C LEU A 21 14.85 -11.49 8.11
N TRP A 22 15.73 -10.95 8.95
CA TRP A 22 15.84 -9.52 9.13
C TRP A 22 17.27 -9.06 9.38
N GLN A 23 17.83 -8.36 8.39
CA GLN A 23 19.18 -7.80 8.41
C GLN A 23 19.47 -6.96 9.65
N ASN A 24 18.51 -6.10 10.05
CA ASN A 24 18.68 -5.16 11.15
C ASN A 24 18.22 -5.73 12.51
N TYR A 25 18.08 -7.07 12.63
CA TYR A 25 17.61 -7.73 13.85
C TYR A 25 18.38 -7.31 15.11
N ASP A 26 19.71 -7.29 15.01
CA ASP A 26 20.59 -6.95 16.15
C ASP A 26 20.58 -5.45 16.44
N ILE A 27 20.40 -4.60 15.42
CA ILE A 27 20.26 -3.14 15.59
C ILE A 27 19.01 -2.81 16.40
N ALA A 28 17.89 -3.46 16.08
CA ALA A 28 16.63 -3.25 16.78
C ALA A 28 16.66 -3.74 18.24
N ARG A 29 17.59 -4.63 18.59
CA ARG A 29 17.74 -5.24 19.91
C ARG A 29 19.00 -4.78 20.64
N LYS A 30 19.69 -3.73 20.14
CA LYS A 30 20.88 -3.20 20.79
C LYS A 30 20.50 -2.55 22.13
N GLY A 31 20.96 -3.14 23.23
CA GLY A 31 20.72 -2.66 24.59
C GLY A 31 19.45 -3.24 25.23
N LYS A 32 18.90 -2.55 26.25
CA LYS A 32 17.78 -3.07 27.06
C LYS A 32 16.40 -2.93 26.41
N GLN A 33 16.27 -2.22 25.29
CA GLN A 33 14.97 -1.87 24.70
C GLN A 33 14.90 -2.26 23.23
N PHE A 34 13.73 -2.72 22.80
CA PHE A 34 13.43 -2.97 21.40
C PHE A 34 13.13 -1.65 20.67
N LYS A 35 14.00 -1.26 19.74
CA LYS A 35 13.98 0.06 19.08
C LYS A 35 13.76 -0.06 17.59
N ILE A 36 12.51 0.09 17.17
CA ILE A 36 12.09 0.06 15.75
C ILE A 36 11.44 1.36 15.28
N SER A 37 11.26 2.33 16.16
CA SER A 37 10.62 3.61 15.85
C SER A 37 11.55 4.79 16.12
N GLU A 38 11.29 5.89 15.43
CA GLU A 38 11.88 7.21 15.65
C GLU A 38 10.78 8.28 15.65
N LEU A 39 11.11 9.49 16.11
CA LEU A 39 10.27 10.67 15.94
C LEU A 39 10.59 11.33 14.60
N GLY A 40 9.56 11.64 13.81
CA GLY A 40 9.68 12.47 12.61
C GLY A 40 9.72 13.96 12.93
N LEU A 41 9.72 14.77 11.87
CA LEU A 41 9.84 16.24 11.98
C LEU A 41 8.61 16.86 12.64
N ASP A 42 7.44 16.25 12.46
CA ASP A 42 6.16 16.70 13.01
C ASP A 42 5.86 16.06 14.38
N ASN A 43 6.89 15.54 15.07
CA ASN A 43 6.78 14.73 16.29
C ASN A 43 5.92 13.46 16.13
N ASP A 44 5.71 12.99 14.90
CA ASP A 44 5.03 11.74 14.61
C ASP A 44 5.93 10.53 14.89
N ARG A 45 5.35 9.42 15.34
CA ARG A 45 6.08 8.16 15.49
C ARG A 45 6.10 7.44 14.15
N LYS A 46 7.28 7.11 13.65
CA LYS A 46 7.48 6.34 12.41
C LYS A 46 8.51 5.24 12.58
N THR A 47 8.57 4.31 11.62
CA THR A 47 9.61 3.28 11.60
C THR A 47 10.97 3.92 11.48
N LYS A 48 11.93 3.49 12.29
CA LYS A 48 13.29 4.00 12.32
C LYS A 48 13.97 3.85 10.96
N LYS A 49 14.86 4.77 10.61
CA LYS A 49 15.77 4.61 9.46
C LYS A 49 17.12 4.04 9.87
N VAL A 50 17.65 3.13 9.05
CA VAL A 50 19.01 2.58 9.14
C VAL A 50 19.60 2.66 7.75
N ASN A 51 20.78 3.27 7.59
CA ASN A 51 21.44 3.44 6.28
C ASN A 51 20.52 4.08 5.22
N LYS A 52 19.79 5.12 5.60
CA LYS A 52 18.82 5.85 4.76
C LYS A 52 17.57 5.05 4.34
N THR A 53 17.47 3.76 4.65
CA THR A 53 16.29 2.92 4.37
C THR A 53 15.49 2.63 5.64
N CYS A 54 14.28 2.09 5.49
CA CYS A 54 13.46 1.65 6.62
C CYS A 54 14.18 0.53 7.39
N ILE A 55 14.12 0.51 8.73
CA ILE A 55 14.73 -0.54 9.55
C ILE A 55 14.31 -1.97 9.13
N PHE A 56 13.13 -2.14 8.54
CA PHE A 56 12.64 -3.44 8.04
C PHE A 56 13.10 -3.80 6.63
N PHE A 57 13.89 -2.96 5.97
CA PHE A 57 14.44 -3.25 4.66
C PHE A 57 15.65 -4.19 4.80
N ASN A 58 15.64 -5.26 3.99
CA ASN A 58 16.73 -6.18 3.79
C ASN A 58 17.33 -5.91 2.41
N GLU A 59 18.64 -5.71 2.36
CA GLU A 59 19.42 -5.56 1.14
C GLU A 59 19.55 -6.90 0.40
N ALA A 60 19.84 -6.85 -0.89
CA ALA A 60 19.99 -8.06 -1.71
C ALA A 60 21.21 -8.90 -1.28
N GLU A 61 22.24 -8.24 -0.75
CA GLU A 61 23.46 -8.85 -0.21
C GLU A 61 23.20 -9.60 1.11
N PHE A 62 22.18 -9.22 1.87
CA PHE A 62 21.79 -9.95 3.09
C PHE A 62 21.15 -11.30 2.74
N SER A 63 20.18 -11.28 1.81
CA SER A 63 19.55 -12.49 1.30
C SER A 63 18.80 -12.18 0.01
N LYS A 64 19.07 -12.96 -1.04
CA LYS A 64 18.28 -12.88 -2.28
C LYS A 64 16.83 -13.32 -2.07
N GLU A 65 16.60 -14.30 -1.19
CA GLU A 65 15.26 -14.80 -0.87
C GLU A 65 14.46 -13.77 -0.05
N TYR A 66 15.11 -13.15 0.93
CA TYR A 66 14.48 -12.20 1.85
C TYR A 66 14.74 -10.74 1.50
N PHE A 67 15.08 -10.44 0.25
CA PHE A 67 15.25 -9.07 -0.24
C PHE A 67 13.96 -8.27 -0.05
N GLY A 68 14.07 -7.00 0.36
CA GLY A 68 12.93 -6.12 0.58
C GLY A 68 12.40 -6.13 2.03
N CYS A 69 11.10 -6.04 2.22
CA CYS A 69 10.53 -5.81 3.55
C CYS A 69 10.47 -7.10 4.40
N ALA A 70 11.22 -7.14 5.51
CA ALA A 70 11.24 -8.26 6.45
C ALA A 70 9.84 -8.60 7.01
N LEU A 71 8.97 -7.61 7.22
CA LEU A 71 7.59 -7.84 7.69
C LEU A 71 6.70 -8.52 6.64
N HIS A 72 6.99 -8.31 5.36
CA HIS A 72 6.31 -9.01 4.27
C HIS A 72 6.71 -10.49 4.25
N HIS A 73 8.03 -10.76 4.36
CA HIS A 73 8.55 -12.13 4.47
C HIS A 73 8.04 -12.86 5.71
N LEU A 74 7.88 -12.15 6.83
CA LEU A 74 7.22 -12.70 8.01
C LEU A 74 5.78 -13.13 7.73
N ALA A 75 4.99 -12.29 7.04
CA ALA A 75 3.61 -12.64 6.70
C ALA A 75 3.54 -13.90 5.83
N ILE A 76 4.39 -13.97 4.79
CA ILE A 76 4.49 -15.18 3.94
C ILE A 76 4.82 -16.41 4.78
N LYS A 77 5.84 -16.32 5.64
CA LYS A 77 6.25 -17.43 6.52
C LYS A 77 5.16 -17.87 7.49
N GLU A 78 4.34 -16.93 7.97
CA GLU A 78 3.22 -17.22 8.88
C GLU A 78 1.94 -17.64 8.14
N GLY A 79 1.94 -17.70 6.81
CA GLY A 79 0.73 -17.98 6.02
C GLY A 79 -0.35 -16.91 6.17
N LYS A 80 0.06 -15.67 6.46
CA LYS A 80 -0.83 -14.52 6.70
C LYS A 80 -0.76 -13.51 5.57
N HIS A 81 -1.80 -12.70 5.49
CA HIS A 81 -1.77 -11.55 4.59
C HIS A 81 -0.89 -10.44 5.17
N PHE A 82 -0.16 -9.73 4.30
CA PHE A 82 0.82 -8.74 4.73
C PHE A 82 0.22 -7.50 5.41
N ILE A 83 -1.10 -7.27 5.26
CA ILE A 83 -1.82 -6.22 6.01
C ILE A 83 -1.76 -6.44 7.52
N GLU A 84 -1.55 -7.68 7.96
CA GLU A 84 -1.48 -8.02 9.38
C GLU A 84 -0.13 -7.65 10.00
N THR A 85 0.95 -7.64 9.21
CA THR A 85 2.32 -7.43 9.72
C THR A 85 2.92 -6.08 9.32
N LYS A 86 2.64 -5.56 8.13
CA LYS A 86 3.23 -4.32 7.60
C LYS A 86 2.55 -3.07 8.19
N PRO A 87 3.25 -1.94 8.34
CA PRO A 87 2.60 -0.67 8.67
C PRO A 87 1.54 -0.27 7.66
N ASP A 88 0.55 0.51 8.10
CA ASP A 88 -0.59 0.90 7.27
C ASP A 88 -0.21 1.53 5.94
N ILE A 89 0.71 2.51 5.97
CA ILE A 89 1.19 3.14 4.75
C ILE A 89 1.85 2.14 3.79
N CYS A 90 2.54 1.11 4.30
CA CYS A 90 3.33 0.18 3.49
C CYS A 90 2.48 -0.90 2.80
N TRP A 91 1.34 -1.30 3.38
CA TRP A 91 0.42 -2.23 2.73
C TRP A 91 -0.59 -1.50 1.85
N GLN A 92 -0.86 -0.23 2.13
CA GLN A 92 -1.77 0.58 1.32
C GLN A 92 -1.23 0.80 -0.09
N LEU A 93 0.07 1.08 -0.27
CA LEU A 93 0.62 1.35 -1.61
C LEU A 93 0.35 0.20 -2.59
N PRO A 94 -0.19 0.49 -3.80
CA PRO A 94 -0.38 1.82 -4.40
C PRO A 94 -1.78 2.45 -4.16
N ILE A 95 -2.64 1.88 -3.32
CA ILE A 95 -3.99 2.35 -3.01
C ILE A 95 -3.95 3.45 -1.94
N ARG A 96 -4.50 4.61 -2.25
CA ARG A 96 -4.66 5.74 -1.34
C ARG A 96 -6.07 5.83 -0.81
N ARG A 97 -6.20 6.10 0.49
CA ARG A 97 -7.43 6.55 1.11
C ARG A 97 -7.31 8.01 1.54
N SER A 98 -8.24 8.84 1.12
CA SER A 98 -8.39 10.22 1.58
C SER A 98 -9.83 10.51 1.99
N TRP A 99 -10.02 11.65 2.65
CA TRP A 99 -11.30 12.11 3.16
C TRP A 99 -11.58 13.50 2.61
N GLU A 100 -12.80 13.74 2.17
CA GLU A 100 -13.30 15.01 1.69
C GLU A 100 -14.60 15.33 2.43
N SER A 101 -14.76 16.55 2.93
CA SER A 101 -16.06 17.03 3.36
C SER A 101 -16.81 17.62 2.16
N ARG A 102 -18.07 17.23 1.95
CA ARG A 102 -18.95 17.83 0.93
C ARG A 102 -20.21 18.39 1.58
N SER A 103 -20.59 19.59 1.20
CA SER A 103 -21.86 20.20 1.64
C SER A 103 -22.85 20.22 0.47
N VAL A 104 -24.07 19.76 0.69
CA VAL A 104 -25.16 19.80 -0.29
C VAL A 104 -26.40 20.38 0.39
N GLY A 105 -26.74 21.64 0.08
CA GLY A 105 -27.72 22.38 0.86
C GLY A 105 -27.25 22.51 2.31
N ASP A 106 -28.11 22.14 3.25
CA ASP A 106 -27.82 22.17 4.68
C ASP A 106 -27.12 20.89 5.19
N ASP A 107 -26.98 19.86 4.34
CA ASP A 107 -26.34 18.60 4.70
C ASP A 107 -24.83 18.66 4.53
N LYS A 108 -24.10 18.03 5.46
CA LYS A 108 -22.66 17.80 5.37
C LYS A 108 -22.34 16.31 5.35
N TYR A 109 -21.62 15.89 4.32
CA TYR A 109 -21.19 14.51 4.09
C TYR A 109 -19.68 14.39 4.26
N GLU A 110 -19.23 13.34 4.93
CA GLU A 110 -17.85 12.87 4.86
C GLU A 110 -17.74 11.84 3.74
N VAL A 111 -16.88 12.12 2.76
CA VAL A 111 -16.64 11.28 1.60
C VAL A 111 -15.26 10.65 1.72
N ILE A 112 -15.24 9.32 1.77
CA ILE A 112 -14.01 8.54 1.74
C ILE A 112 -13.68 8.24 0.27
N VAL A 113 -12.53 8.70 -0.19
CA VAL A 113 -12.05 8.50 -1.55
C VAL A 113 -10.94 7.45 -1.55
N ILE A 114 -11.14 6.40 -2.36
CA ILE A 114 -10.15 5.36 -2.60
C ILE A 114 -9.62 5.54 -4.02
N GLY A 115 -8.33 5.81 -4.16
CA GLY A 115 -7.69 6.10 -5.44
C GLY A 115 -6.26 5.59 -5.50
N GLU A 116 -5.51 6.04 -6.50
CA GLU A 116 -4.07 5.79 -6.60
C GLU A 116 -3.32 6.74 -5.66
N TYR A 117 -2.28 6.25 -4.97
CA TYR A 117 -1.23 7.14 -4.48
C TYR A 117 -0.48 7.66 -5.71
N THR A 118 -0.59 8.95 -6.02
CA THR A 118 0.24 9.58 -7.05
C THR A 118 1.46 10.23 -6.39
N ARG A 119 2.47 10.64 -7.16
CA ARG A 119 3.59 11.43 -6.60
C ARG A 119 3.09 12.69 -5.89
N GLN A 120 2.09 13.37 -6.46
CA GLN A 120 1.48 14.56 -5.86
C GLN A 120 0.82 14.28 -4.51
N ALA A 121 0.33 13.04 -4.29
CA ALA A 121 -0.28 12.65 -3.04
C ALA A 121 0.69 12.61 -1.85
N TRP A 122 2.01 12.67 -2.11
CA TRP A 122 3.07 12.73 -1.09
C TRP A 122 3.47 14.16 -0.72
N GLY A 123 2.83 15.19 -1.28
CA GLY A 123 3.23 16.57 -1.10
C GLY A 123 4.56 16.89 -1.79
N GLU A 124 5.31 17.85 -1.25
CA GLU A 124 6.57 18.34 -1.85
C GLU A 124 7.63 17.23 -2.01
N GLY A 125 7.69 16.28 -1.08
CA GLY A 125 8.66 15.19 -1.10
C GLY A 125 8.36 14.08 -2.13
N GLY A 126 7.21 14.12 -2.80
CA GLY A 126 6.82 13.08 -3.76
C GLY A 126 7.66 13.05 -5.04
N ALA A 127 8.27 14.18 -5.42
CA ALA A 127 9.17 14.26 -6.56
C ALA A 127 10.46 13.46 -6.33
N ASP A 128 10.94 13.42 -5.08
CA ASP A 128 12.22 12.81 -4.70
C ASP A 128 12.13 11.30 -4.40
N LEU A 129 10.94 10.69 -4.56
CA LEU A 129 10.76 9.25 -4.33
C LEU A 129 11.15 8.45 -5.58
N ASP A 130 12.44 8.16 -5.77
CA ASP A 130 12.96 7.39 -6.91
C ASP A 130 12.27 6.03 -7.09
N TRP A 131 11.86 5.42 -5.97
CA TRP A 131 11.24 4.09 -5.93
C TRP A 131 9.72 4.08 -6.22
N TYR A 132 9.09 5.25 -6.40
CA TYR A 132 7.64 5.34 -6.58
C TYR A 132 7.21 5.20 -8.05
N CYS A 133 6.44 4.16 -8.38
CA CYS A 133 6.20 3.75 -9.78
C CYS A 133 4.74 3.50 -10.19
N SER A 134 3.72 3.68 -9.33
CA SER A 134 2.34 3.26 -9.65
C SER A 134 1.75 3.93 -10.89
N SER A 135 2.25 5.12 -11.23
CA SER A 135 1.82 5.89 -12.41
C SER A 135 2.61 5.54 -13.69
N ASN A 136 3.62 4.66 -13.62
CA ASN A 136 4.39 4.17 -14.75
C ASN A 136 3.65 3.03 -15.46
N THR A 137 3.75 2.92 -16.79
CA THR A 137 3.16 1.84 -17.60
C THR A 137 3.58 0.46 -17.13
N GLN A 138 4.82 0.30 -16.65
CA GLN A 138 5.35 -0.96 -16.11
C GLN A 138 4.62 -1.44 -14.85
N ALA A 139 3.84 -0.59 -14.18
CA ALA A 139 3.00 -1.00 -13.04
C ALA A 139 1.58 -1.42 -13.45
N HIS A 140 1.26 -1.42 -14.76
CA HIS A 140 -0.08 -1.67 -15.31
C HIS A 140 -0.12 -2.93 -16.19
N ASP A 141 0.71 -3.93 -15.88
CA ASP A 141 0.84 -5.21 -16.58
C ASP A 141 0.26 -6.41 -15.80
N GLY A 142 -0.40 -6.15 -14.66
CA GLY A 142 -0.97 -7.18 -13.79
C GLY A 142 -1.99 -8.10 -14.50
N ALA A 143 -1.90 -9.40 -14.23
CA ALA A 143 -2.77 -10.42 -14.81
C ALA A 143 -4.23 -10.32 -14.34
N GLU A 144 -4.43 -9.89 -13.09
CA GLU A 144 -5.75 -9.68 -12.50
C GLU A 144 -6.04 -8.18 -12.31
N PRO A 145 -7.28 -7.74 -12.54
CA PRO A 145 -7.71 -6.40 -12.16
C PRO A 145 -7.47 -6.11 -10.68
N VAL A 146 -7.06 -4.88 -10.36
CA VAL A 146 -6.74 -4.44 -8.99
C VAL A 146 -7.85 -4.74 -7.97
N TYR A 147 -9.11 -4.62 -8.36
CA TYR A 147 -10.22 -4.89 -7.45
C TYR A 147 -10.32 -6.36 -7.02
N LEU A 148 -9.71 -7.28 -7.77
CA LEU A 148 -9.60 -8.70 -7.41
C LEU A 148 -8.29 -8.99 -6.68
N SER A 149 -7.15 -8.57 -7.25
CA SER A 149 -5.82 -8.84 -6.69
C SER A 149 -5.62 -8.20 -5.32
N ASN A 150 -6.22 -7.03 -5.08
CA ASN A 150 -6.09 -6.26 -3.84
C ASN A 150 -7.38 -6.29 -3.00
N LYS A 151 -8.14 -7.40 -3.09
CA LYS A 151 -9.41 -7.57 -2.38
C LYS A 151 -9.28 -7.33 -0.87
N GLN A 152 -8.24 -7.85 -0.23
CA GLN A 152 -8.12 -7.79 1.23
C GLN A 152 -7.82 -6.38 1.72
N GLU A 153 -6.98 -5.64 1.00
CA GLU A 153 -6.62 -4.25 1.25
C GLU A 153 -7.82 -3.34 1.03
N LEU A 154 -8.57 -3.56 -0.06
CA LEU A 154 -9.78 -2.82 -0.34
C LEU A 154 -10.82 -3.05 0.77
N ILE A 155 -11.09 -4.30 1.15
CA ILE A 155 -11.98 -4.61 2.30
C ILE A 155 -11.48 -3.94 3.58
N LYS A 156 -10.17 -3.93 3.84
CA LYS A 156 -9.59 -3.26 5.02
C LYS A 156 -9.81 -1.75 5.00
N LEU A 157 -9.79 -1.14 3.83
CA LEU A 157 -9.96 0.30 3.65
C LEU A 157 -11.41 0.77 3.68
N MET A 158 -12.33 -0.01 3.11
CA MET A 158 -13.72 0.42 2.86
C MET A 158 -14.79 -0.45 3.51
N ASN A 159 -14.45 -1.57 4.14
CA ASN A 159 -15.33 -2.66 4.61
C ASN A 159 -15.86 -3.61 3.51
N LEU A 160 -16.39 -4.75 3.94
CA LEU A 160 -16.87 -5.80 3.03
C LEU A 160 -18.11 -5.40 2.21
N PRO A 161 -19.18 -4.81 2.80
CA PRO A 161 -20.31 -4.32 2.02
C PRO A 161 -19.95 -3.34 0.90
N ALA A 162 -19.10 -2.34 1.18
CA ALA A 162 -18.67 -1.39 0.16
C ALA A 162 -17.79 -2.05 -0.91
N TYR A 163 -16.90 -2.97 -0.52
CA TYR A 163 -16.10 -3.75 -1.47
C TYR A 163 -16.99 -4.59 -2.41
N GLN A 164 -18.05 -5.22 -1.90
CA GLN A 164 -18.98 -6.00 -2.73
C GLN A 164 -19.63 -5.11 -3.81
N LYS A 165 -20.01 -3.88 -3.44
CA LYS A 165 -20.56 -2.93 -4.42
C LYS A 165 -19.52 -2.49 -5.45
N LEU A 166 -18.28 -2.23 -5.02
CA LEU A 166 -17.17 -1.94 -5.93
C LEU A 166 -16.95 -3.09 -6.93
N ALA A 167 -16.88 -4.32 -6.43
CA ALA A 167 -16.64 -5.51 -7.23
C ALA A 167 -17.74 -5.74 -8.28
N GLU A 168 -19.01 -5.54 -7.89
CA GLU A 168 -20.15 -5.59 -8.81
C GLU A 168 -19.99 -4.57 -9.96
N LEU A 169 -19.71 -3.31 -9.63
CA LEU A 169 -19.54 -2.23 -10.62
C LEU A 169 -18.34 -2.48 -11.54
N CYS A 170 -17.20 -2.93 -10.98
CA CYS A 170 -16.01 -3.27 -11.75
C CYS A 170 -16.25 -4.47 -12.69
N SER A 171 -16.91 -5.52 -12.20
CA SER A 171 -17.26 -6.69 -13.00
C SER A 171 -18.20 -6.33 -14.16
N ALA A 172 -19.23 -5.53 -13.89
CA ALA A 172 -20.15 -5.03 -14.90
C ALA A 172 -19.41 -4.19 -15.97
N ARG A 173 -18.50 -3.31 -15.54
CA ARG A 173 -17.66 -2.50 -16.44
C ARG A 173 -16.79 -3.36 -17.34
N ILE A 174 -16.10 -4.36 -16.79
CA ILE A 174 -15.24 -5.27 -17.57
C ILE A 174 -16.05 -6.08 -18.57
N THR A 175 -17.18 -6.65 -18.14
CA THR A 175 -18.09 -7.38 -19.03
C THR A 175 -18.56 -6.50 -20.19
N ALA A 176 -18.95 -5.25 -19.90
CA ALA A 176 -19.39 -4.32 -20.93
C ALA A 176 -18.26 -3.84 -21.85
N MET A 177 -17.01 -3.77 -21.36
CA MET A 177 -15.83 -3.50 -22.19
C MET A 177 -15.50 -4.67 -23.12
N ASN A 178 -15.62 -5.91 -22.64
CA ASN A 178 -15.33 -7.12 -23.43
C ASN A 178 -16.39 -7.37 -24.52
N ASN A 179 -17.66 -7.09 -24.23
CA ASN A 179 -18.77 -7.31 -25.16
C ASN A 179 -18.93 -6.19 -26.22
N ARG A 180 -17.98 -5.26 -26.27
CA ARG A 180 -18.14 -4.03 -27.04
C ARG A 180 -17.82 -4.23 -28.51
N LYS A 181 -18.82 -4.02 -29.37
CA LYS A 181 -18.68 -4.15 -30.84
C LYS A 181 -17.76 -3.10 -31.47
N ILE A 182 -17.72 -1.87 -30.92
CA ILE A 182 -16.89 -0.77 -31.43
C ILE A 182 -15.92 -0.33 -30.34
N LYS A 183 -14.62 -0.57 -30.57
CA LYS A 183 -13.55 -0.32 -29.59
C LYS A 183 -13.18 1.16 -29.41
N HIS A 184 -13.59 2.04 -30.33
CA HIS A 184 -13.14 3.44 -30.40
C HIS A 184 -14.08 4.48 -29.74
N LEU A 185 -15.27 4.10 -29.26
CA LEU A 185 -16.11 5.06 -28.54
C LEU A 185 -15.53 5.34 -27.13
N PRO A 186 -15.38 6.59 -26.69
CA PRO A 186 -14.76 6.95 -25.41
C PRO A 186 -15.72 6.79 -24.20
N LEU A 187 -16.57 5.76 -24.17
CA LEU A 187 -17.53 5.55 -23.05
C LEU A 187 -16.84 5.13 -21.74
N TYR A 188 -15.60 4.68 -21.82
CA TYR A 188 -14.83 4.25 -20.65
C TYR A 188 -13.54 5.05 -20.57
N VAL A 189 -13.41 5.85 -19.50
CA VAL A 189 -12.11 6.40 -19.09
C VAL A 189 -11.19 5.23 -18.75
N ILE A 190 -10.05 5.14 -19.45
CA ILE A 190 -8.99 4.17 -19.18
C ILE A 190 -7.84 4.94 -18.56
N HIS A 191 -7.22 4.37 -17.52
CA HIS A 191 -6.07 4.99 -16.88
C HIS A 191 -4.96 5.25 -17.93
N PRO A 192 -4.32 6.44 -17.96
CA PRO A 192 -3.33 6.78 -18.98
C PRO A 192 -2.19 5.75 -19.10
N ALA A 193 -1.69 5.26 -17.97
CA ALA A 193 -0.64 4.24 -17.96
C ALA A 193 -1.13 2.88 -18.50
N THR A 194 -2.37 2.46 -18.22
CA THR A 194 -2.95 1.24 -18.80
C THR A 194 -3.13 1.38 -20.31
N LYS A 195 -3.49 2.57 -20.80
CA LYS A 195 -3.61 2.83 -22.24
C LYS A 195 -2.24 2.76 -22.91
N ALA A 196 -1.22 3.37 -22.31
CA ALA A 196 0.13 3.40 -22.84
C ALA A 196 0.85 2.04 -22.74
N ALA A 197 0.54 1.19 -21.75
CA ALA A 197 1.10 -0.16 -21.65
C ALA A 197 0.61 -1.13 -22.76
N LYS A 198 -0.48 -0.78 -23.47
CA LYS A 198 -1.08 -1.59 -24.55
C LYS A 198 -0.70 -1.12 -25.96
N GLY A 199 -0.01 0.02 -26.08
CA GLY A 199 0.46 0.60 -27.33
C GLY A 199 1.95 0.36 -27.50
#